data_AF-W1XAK2-F1
#
_entry.id   AF-W1XAK2-F1
#
_cell.length_a   1.000
_cell.length_b   1.000
_cell.length_c   1.000
_cell.angle_alpha   90.00
_cell.angle_beta   90.00
_cell.angle_gamma   90.00
#
_symmetry.space_group_name_H-M   'P 1'
#
loop_
_entity.id
_entity.type
_entity.pdbx_description
1 polymer ?
#
loop_
_entity_poly.entity_id
_entity_poly.type
_entity_poly.pdbx_seq_one_letter_code
_entity_poly.pdbx_strand_id
1 'polypeptide(L)' 'MFTSVAQANAAVIEQIRRARPHWLDVQPASSLISEL' A
#
# COMPACT_ATOMS: atom_id res chain seq x y z
N MET A 1 14.45 -7.17 -6.41
CA MET A 1 13.37 -6.75 -7.32
C MET A 1 12.08 -7.43 -6.88
N PHE A 2 10.94 -6.73 -6.94
CA PHE A 2 9.64 -7.35 -6.71
C PHE A 2 9.22 -8.15 -7.95
N THR A 3 8.58 -9.30 -7.75
CA THR A 3 8.12 -10.20 -8.82
C THR A 3 6.69 -9.93 -9.25
N SER A 4 5.97 -9.06 -8.53
CA SER A 4 4.62 -8.62 -8.88
C SER A 4 4.30 -7.23 -8.33
N VAL A 5 3.30 -6.58 -8.93
CA VAL A 5 2.74 -5.31 -8.44
C VAL A 5 2.18 -5.47 -7.02
N ALA A 6 1.55 -6.62 -6.71
CA ALA A 6 1.05 -6.90 -5.37
C ALA A 6 2.17 -6.90 -4.32
N GLN A 7 3.32 -7.52 -4.65
CA GLN A 7 4.49 -7.53 -3.76
C GLN A 7 5.09 -6.13 -3.58
N ALA A 8 5.15 -5.35 -4.66
CA ALA A 8 5.62 -3.97 -4.61
C ALA A 8 4.69 -3.09 -3.73
N ASN A 9 3.37 -3.21 -3.91
CA ASN A 9 2.38 -2.45 -3.15
C ASN A 9 2.47 -2.76 -1.66
N ALA A 10 2.60 -4.04 -1.27
CA ALA A 10 2.76 -4.44 0.12
C ALA A 10 4.01 -3.81 0.75
N ALA A 11 5.15 -3.82 0.06
CA ALA A 11 6.38 -3.23 0.55
C ALA A 11 6.29 -1.71 0.72
N VAL A 12 5.65 -1.02 -0.23
CA VAL A 12 5.44 0.44 -0.17
C VAL A 12 4.50 0.82 0.97
N ILE A 13 3.40 0.09 1.18
CA ILE A 13 2.46 0.35 2.27
C ILE A 13 3.16 0.23 3.64
N GLU A 14 3.97 -0.80 3.83
CA GLU A 14 4.76 -0.97 5.06
C GLU A 14 5.74 0.19 5.30
N GLN A 15 6.38 0.68 4.23
CA GLN A 15 7.26 1.85 4.33
C GLN A 15 6.48 3.11 4.71
N ILE A 16 5.28 3.32 4.16
CA ILE A 16 4.42 4.45 4.50
C ILE A 16 3.97 4.37 5.96
N ARG A 17 3.52 3.20 6.42
CA ARG A 17 3.10 3.01 7.83
C ARG A 17 4.21 3.36 8.81
N ARG A 18 5.44 2.96 8.52
CA ARG A 18 6.62 3.31 9.34
C ARG A 18 6.93 4.81 9.30
N ALA A 19 6.83 5.44 8.13
CA ALA A 19 7.15 6.86 7.96
C ALA A 19 6.03 7.80 8.45
N ARG A 20 4.80 7.29 8.60
CA ARG A 20 3.60 8.06 8.94
C ARG A 20 2.75 7.29 9.97
N PRO A 21 3.24 7.07 11.20
CA PRO A 21 2.57 6.22 12.20
C PRO A 21 1.16 6.69 12.60
N HIS A 22 0.83 7.97 12.42
CA HIS A 22 -0.50 8.54 12.62
C HIS A 22 -1.53 8.22 11.52
N TRP A 23 -1.12 7.63 10.38
CA TRP A 23 -2.05 7.23 9.32
C TRP A 23 -2.59 5.84 9.63
N LEU A 24 -3.90 5.73 9.85
CA LEU A 24 -4.54 4.51 10.35
C LEU A 24 -4.91 3.53 9.23
N ASP A 25 -5.38 4.02 8.08
CA ASP A 25 -5.99 3.19 7.02
C ASP A 25 -5.22 3.23 5.70
N VAL A 26 -3.90 3.01 5.74
CA VAL A 26 -3.07 2.95 4.52
C VAL A 26 -3.30 1.63 3.79
N GLN A 27 -3.89 1.72 2.59
CA GLN A 27 -4.20 0.59 1.71
C GLN A 27 -4.17 0.99 0.22
N PRO A 28 -4.10 0.01 -0.72
CA PRO A 28 -4.14 0.30 -2.14
C PRO A 28 -5.46 0.95 -2.56
N ALA A 29 -5.41 1.86 -3.53
CA ALA A 29 -6.61 2.53 -4.04
C ALA A 29 -7.63 1.55 -4.64
N SER A 30 -7.17 0.47 -5.28
CA SER A 30 -8.03 -0.60 -5.81
C SER A 30 -8.81 -1.36 -4.73
N SER A 31 -8.44 -1.23 -3.45
CA SER A 31 -9.22 -1.80 -2.34
C SER A 31 -10.44 -0.95 -1.97
N LEU A 32 -10.49 0.32 -2.41
CA LEU A 32 -11.54 1.28 -2.05
C LEU A 32 -12.32 1.80 -3.27
N ILE A 33 -11.66 1.87 -4.43
CA ILE A 33 -12.20 2.41 -5.66
C ILE A 33 -12.34 1.24 -6.64
N SER A 34 -13.57 0.77 -6.83
CA SER A 34 -13.88 -0.38 -7.68
C SER A 34 -13.65 -0.15 -9.18
N GLU A 35 -13.44 1.11 -9.60
CA GLU A 35 -13.20 1.50 -10.99
C GLU A 35 -11.70 1.48 -11.40
N LEU A 36 -10.81 1.09 -10.47
CA LEU A 36 -9.37 0.93 -10.68
C LEU A 36 -8.98 -0.55 -10.81
#